data_AF-A0A8J2J605-F1
#
_entry.id   AF-A0A8J2J605-F1
#
_cell.length_a   1.000
_cell.length_b   1.000
_cell.length_c   1.000
_cell.angle_alpha   90.00
_cell.angle_beta   90.00
_cell.angle_gamma   90.00
#
_symmetry.space_group_name_H-M   'P 1'
#
loop_
_entity.id
_entity.type
_entity.pdbx_description
1 polymer ?
#
loop_
_entity_poly.entity_id
_entity_poly.type
_entity_poly.pdbx_seq_one_letter_code
_entity_poly.pdbx_strand_id
1 'polypeptide(L)'
;MVTFRSALIVNDSSPSFAVSKTTCHLHVLDLKTAQLNNTVSVHLETTTAHQKDEVTCPMVFSLTQSKSTKSWALPLLNETTKEDNITIISHEKDFTICLEHDNKSSYANGSGNNVELLLFVSTCNPSNVNYTVKFTLKHNIIIGLNENSANMYVIPTTLYHFRFNFPYGVDRVIVEVQSEDQVCMTVAIQCPWCRLLNENSLSHRDQLGMPVGFKSILQDMSKKAVLRVDKTDFSEGFFIVFMVQPNDRRCGWSKNVTEKSGIPLQAVRLPEPTRIKIINVTVHGVLSTSNYTMPLLFPLAYVIVIIVITTATYGTFNYVSVRTKMLDFRI
;
A
#
# COMPACT_ATOMS: atom_id res chain seq x y z
N MET A 1 -19.71 29.18 14.92
CA MET A 1 -19.28 28.14 13.96
C MET A 1 -20.29 28.13 12.84
N VAL A 2 -19.89 28.59 11.66
CA VAL A 2 -20.77 28.63 10.48
C VAL A 2 -20.39 27.47 9.57
N THR A 3 -21.35 26.60 9.29
CA THR A 3 -21.16 25.44 8.40
C THR A 3 -21.72 25.76 7.03
N PHE A 4 -20.86 25.70 6.01
CA PHE A 4 -21.24 25.87 4.61
C PHE A 4 -21.29 24.51 3.92
N ARG A 5 -22.37 24.26 3.15
CA ARG A 5 -22.54 23.05 2.35
C ARG A 5 -22.36 23.38 0.87
N SER A 6 -21.44 22.70 0.20
CA SER A 6 -21.24 22.80 -1.25
C SER A 6 -21.29 21.42 -1.91
N ALA A 7 -21.93 21.36 -3.07
CA ALA A 7 -21.91 20.18 -3.93
C ALA A 7 -20.68 20.25 -4.84
N LEU A 8 -19.94 19.15 -4.93
CA LEU A 8 -18.78 19.05 -5.82
C LEU A 8 -19.07 18.10 -6.97
N ILE A 9 -18.47 18.39 -8.14
CA ILE A 9 -18.62 17.60 -9.35
C ILE A 9 -17.34 16.79 -9.57
N VAL A 10 -17.52 15.51 -9.92
CA VAL A 10 -16.40 14.62 -10.23
C VAL A 10 -15.73 15.02 -11.54
N ASN A 11 -14.40 14.94 -11.58
CA ASN A 11 -13.52 15.31 -12.69
C ASN A 11 -13.42 16.82 -12.96
N ASP A 12 -13.98 17.66 -12.09
CA ASP A 12 -13.79 19.10 -12.13
C ASP A 12 -12.97 19.56 -10.92
N SER A 13 -12.15 20.59 -11.11
CA SER A 13 -11.49 21.28 -10.00
C SER A 13 -12.51 22.18 -9.31
N SER A 14 -12.67 22.05 -8.00
CA SER A 14 -13.52 22.98 -7.27
C SER A 14 -13.01 24.42 -7.42
N PRO A 15 -13.87 25.43 -7.29
CA PRO A 15 -13.38 26.78 -7.03
C PRO A 15 -12.52 26.78 -5.76
N SER A 16 -11.61 27.76 -5.65
CA SER A 16 -10.83 27.95 -4.42
C SER A 16 -11.76 28.43 -3.30
N PHE A 17 -11.72 27.75 -2.16
CA PHE A 17 -12.51 28.06 -0.97
C PHE A 17 -11.60 28.57 0.15
N ALA A 18 -12.14 29.42 1.03
CA ALA A 18 -11.41 29.97 2.17
C ALA A 18 -11.99 29.46 3.50
N VAL A 19 -11.14 28.97 4.41
CA VAL A 19 -11.52 28.51 5.76
C VAL A 19 -10.69 29.20 6.84
N SER A 20 -11.28 29.46 8.02
CA SER A 20 -10.62 30.08 9.18
C SER A 20 -11.13 29.47 10.48
N LYS A 21 -10.59 29.91 11.64
CA LYS A 21 -11.00 29.41 12.97
C LYS A 21 -12.49 29.55 13.30
N THR A 22 -13.23 30.41 12.59
CA THR A 22 -14.67 30.63 12.84
C THR A 22 -15.57 29.88 11.86
N THR A 23 -15.02 29.38 10.75
CA THR A 23 -15.74 28.72 9.66
C THR A 23 -15.30 27.28 9.49
N CYS A 24 -16.24 26.40 9.15
CA CYS A 24 -15.93 25.02 8.77
C CYS A 24 -16.76 24.67 7.53
N HIS A 25 -16.15 23.97 6.57
CA HIS A 25 -16.82 23.62 5.33
C HIS A 25 -17.13 22.13 5.28
N LEU A 26 -18.33 21.81 4.80
CA LEU A 26 -18.77 20.46 4.49
C LEU A 26 -19.03 20.37 2.99
N HIS A 27 -18.20 19.61 2.29
CA HIS A 27 -18.43 19.30 0.88
C HIS A 27 -19.11 17.95 0.77
N VAL A 28 -20.14 17.89 -0.05
CA VAL A 28 -20.88 16.66 -0.35
C VAL A 28 -20.63 16.29 -1.79
N LEU A 29 -20.24 15.04 -2.00
CA LEU A 29 -20.02 14.47 -3.31
C LEU A 29 -20.90 13.22 -3.48
N ASP A 30 -21.82 13.30 -4.43
CA ASP A 30 -22.70 12.19 -4.79
C ASP A 30 -22.14 11.44 -6.00
N LEU A 31 -21.81 10.17 -5.81
CA LEU A 31 -21.30 9.29 -6.87
C LEU A 31 -22.42 8.40 -7.40
N LYS A 32 -22.59 8.36 -8.72
CA LYS A 32 -23.55 7.46 -9.37
C LYS A 32 -23.05 6.02 -9.35
N THR A 33 -23.99 5.07 -9.28
CA THR A 33 -23.74 3.63 -9.17
C THR A 33 -22.86 3.08 -10.31
N ALA A 34 -22.96 3.64 -11.52
CA ALA A 34 -22.12 3.27 -12.67
C ALA A 34 -20.62 3.62 -12.49
N GLN A 35 -20.28 4.47 -11.52
CA GLN A 35 -18.92 4.89 -11.21
C GLN A 35 -18.30 4.10 -10.04
N LEU A 36 -19.04 3.15 -9.44
CA LEU A 36 -18.57 2.35 -8.29
C LEU A 36 -17.49 1.32 -8.63
N ASN A 37 -17.37 0.92 -9.89
CA ASN A 37 -16.29 0.04 -10.34
C ASN A 37 -14.95 0.78 -10.45
N ASN A 38 -14.98 2.12 -10.40
CA ASN A 38 -13.81 2.97 -10.46
C ASN A 38 -13.36 3.35 -9.06
N THR A 39 -12.11 3.75 -8.90
CA THR A 39 -11.65 4.33 -7.64
C THR A 39 -11.61 5.84 -7.73
N VAL A 40 -12.02 6.52 -6.66
CA VAL A 40 -12.04 7.99 -6.60
C VAL A 40 -10.77 8.47 -5.91
N SER A 41 -9.96 9.22 -6.65
CA SER A 41 -8.79 9.92 -6.16
C SER A 41 -9.18 11.33 -5.77
N VAL A 42 -8.79 11.76 -4.58
CA VAL A 42 -9.01 13.12 -4.08
C VAL A 42 -7.67 13.81 -4.04
N HIS A 43 -7.56 14.85 -4.85
CA HIS A 43 -6.44 15.77 -4.86
C HIS A 43 -6.79 17.02 -4.07
N LEU A 44 -5.85 17.47 -3.26
CA LEU A 44 -6.03 18.53 -2.30
C LEU A 44 -4.84 19.44 -2.39
N GLU A 45 -5.12 20.72 -2.47
CA GLU A 45 -4.10 21.74 -2.58
C GLU A 45 -4.44 22.88 -1.65
N THR A 46 -3.42 23.40 -0.98
CA THR A 46 -3.55 24.53 -0.07
C THR A 46 -2.66 25.66 -0.54
N THR A 47 -3.23 26.84 -0.75
CA THR A 47 -2.47 28.01 -1.19
C THR A 47 -2.17 28.88 0.03
N THR A 48 -1.35 28.36 0.93
CA THR A 48 -0.77 29.16 2.01
C THR A 48 0.57 29.70 1.55
N ALA A 49 0.59 30.96 1.12
CA ALA A 49 1.82 31.74 1.10
C ALA A 49 2.28 31.92 2.56
N HIS A 50 3.15 31.04 3.05
CA HIS A 50 3.73 31.23 4.37
C HIS A 50 4.67 32.43 4.34
N GLN A 51 4.32 33.46 5.11
CA GLN A 51 5.29 34.42 5.62
C GLN A 51 6.14 33.67 6.67
N LYS A 52 7.45 33.82 6.54
CA LYS A 52 8.50 32.87 6.98
C LYS A 52 8.57 32.52 8.47
N ASP A 53 7.76 33.12 9.34
CA ASP A 53 8.00 33.08 10.80
C ASP A 53 6.77 32.73 11.68
N GLU A 54 5.67 32.21 11.13
CA GLU A 54 4.54 31.76 11.98
C GLU A 54 3.76 30.60 11.34
N VAL A 55 4.02 29.36 11.77
CA VAL A 55 3.15 28.21 11.46
C VAL A 55 2.02 28.24 12.47
N THR A 56 0.99 29.05 12.24
CA THR A 56 0.00 29.30 13.30
C THR A 56 -1.03 28.18 13.47
N CYS A 57 -1.33 27.35 12.45
CA CYS A 57 -2.17 26.13 12.56
C CYS A 57 -2.27 25.35 11.24
N PRO A 58 -2.23 24.00 11.24
CA PRO A 58 -2.50 23.21 10.04
C PRO A 58 -4.00 23.24 9.66
N MET A 59 -4.28 23.05 8.37
CA MET A 59 -5.63 22.73 7.88
C MET A 59 -5.87 21.23 8.02
N VAL A 60 -6.93 20.86 8.73
CA VAL A 60 -7.35 19.48 8.92
C VAL A 60 -8.54 19.22 8.04
N PHE A 61 -8.45 18.13 7.30
CA PHE A 61 -9.51 17.66 6.47
C PHE A 61 -9.87 16.24 6.90
N SER A 62 -11.17 15.96 6.95
CA SER A 62 -11.70 14.66 7.33
C SER A 62 -12.72 14.23 6.30
N LEU A 63 -12.41 13.16 5.59
CA LEU A 63 -13.30 12.56 4.62
C LEU A 63 -14.02 11.38 5.28
N THR A 64 -15.34 11.39 5.24
CA THR A 64 -16.19 10.31 5.74
C THR A 64 -16.95 9.67 4.59
N GLN A 65 -16.97 8.35 4.57
CA GLN A 65 -17.76 7.51 3.68
C GLN A 65 -18.47 6.45 4.51
N SER A 66 -19.81 6.44 4.48
CA SER A 66 -20.63 5.48 5.24
C SER A 66 -20.18 5.37 6.71
N LYS A 67 -19.41 4.33 7.07
CA LYS A 67 -18.93 4.04 8.44
C LYS A 67 -17.43 4.28 8.67
N SER A 68 -16.72 4.87 7.71
CA SER A 68 -15.26 5.05 7.77
C SER A 68 -14.86 6.50 7.55
N THR A 69 -13.95 7.01 8.39
CA THR A 69 -13.40 8.37 8.29
C THR A 69 -11.89 8.33 8.15
N LYS A 70 -11.36 9.07 7.18
CA LYS A 70 -9.92 9.30 6.98
C LYS A 70 -9.62 10.78 7.14
N SER A 71 -8.60 11.10 7.92
CA SER A 71 -8.22 12.49 8.20
C SER A 71 -6.75 12.76 7.86
N TRP A 72 -6.47 13.99 7.46
CA TRP A 72 -5.14 14.43 7.05
C TRP A 72 -4.98 15.93 7.31
N ALA A 73 -3.73 16.35 7.51
CA ALA A 73 -3.36 17.72 7.77
C ALA A 73 -2.44 18.25 6.66
N LEU A 74 -2.63 19.52 6.28
CA LEU A 74 -1.77 20.28 5.37
C LEU A 74 -1.33 21.62 6.01
N PRO A 75 -0.13 22.13 5.71
CA PRO A 75 0.91 21.49 4.88
C PRO A 75 1.49 20.23 5.53
N LEU A 76 2.05 19.34 4.72
CA LEU A 76 2.76 18.17 5.22
C LEU A 76 4.11 18.62 5.78
N LEU A 77 4.42 18.23 7.01
CA LEU A 77 5.59 18.69 7.76
C LEU A 77 6.65 17.57 7.88
N ASN A 78 7.93 17.93 7.77
CA ASN A 78 9.07 17.06 8.05
C ASN A 78 9.60 17.37 9.45
N GLU A 79 9.65 16.37 10.32
CA GLU A 79 10.28 16.49 11.63
C GLU A 79 11.76 16.08 11.52
N THR A 80 12.66 17.05 11.60
CA THR A 80 14.10 16.78 11.70
C THR A 80 14.53 16.72 13.17
N THR A 81 15.40 15.76 13.49
CA THR A 81 15.88 15.49 14.87
C THR A 81 17.03 16.40 15.32
N LYS A 82 17.46 17.36 14.49
CA LYS A 82 18.53 18.32 14.83
C LYS A 82 17.91 19.70 14.79
N GLU A 83 17.69 20.27 15.97
CA GLU A 83 17.21 21.64 16.22
C GLU A 83 15.88 21.96 15.51
N ASP A 84 14.75 21.54 16.09
CA ASP A 84 13.37 22.07 15.94
C ASP A 84 13.02 22.82 14.63
N ASN A 85 13.56 22.40 13.48
CA ASN A 85 13.30 23.00 12.19
C ASN A 85 12.26 22.13 11.51
N ILE A 86 11.01 22.54 11.69
CA ILE A 86 9.89 21.99 10.95
C ILE A 86 10.00 22.52 9.53
N THR A 87 10.35 21.65 8.56
CA THR A 87 10.32 22.02 7.15
C THR A 87 9.02 21.57 6.50
N ILE A 88 8.47 22.40 5.63
CA ILE A 88 7.27 22.06 4.85
C ILE A 88 7.69 21.17 3.68
N ILE A 89 7.12 19.97 3.61
CA ILE A 89 7.35 18.99 2.53
C ILE A 89 6.47 19.33 1.33
N SER A 90 5.20 19.63 1.57
CA SER A 90 4.28 19.97 0.50
C SER A 90 3.02 20.64 1.01
N HIS A 91 2.43 21.46 0.14
CA HIS A 91 1.13 22.09 0.28
C HIS A 91 0.00 21.28 -0.36
N GLU A 92 0.33 20.12 -0.93
CA GLU A 92 -0.57 19.27 -1.69
C GLU A 92 -0.62 17.86 -1.11
N LYS A 93 -1.76 17.19 -1.31
CA LYS A 93 -1.93 15.78 -0.98
C LYS A 93 -2.89 15.10 -1.94
N ASP A 94 -2.50 13.93 -2.36
CA ASP A 94 -3.24 13.02 -3.21
C ASP A 94 -3.47 11.71 -2.50
N PHE A 95 -4.74 11.35 -2.33
CA PHE A 95 -5.08 10.05 -1.77
C PHE A 95 -6.24 9.43 -2.50
N THR A 96 -6.30 8.11 -2.43
CA THR A 96 -7.33 7.35 -3.12
C THR A 96 -8.28 6.68 -2.12
N ILE A 97 -9.58 6.77 -2.41
CA ILE A 97 -10.66 6.21 -1.58
C ILE A 97 -11.14 4.91 -2.21
N CYS A 98 -11.12 3.82 -1.45
CA CYS A 98 -11.80 2.59 -1.84
C CYS A 98 -13.29 2.79 -1.62
N LEU A 99 -14.08 2.81 -2.70
CA LEU A 99 -15.52 2.87 -2.56
C LEU A 99 -16.01 1.52 -1.99
N GLU A 100 -16.59 1.55 -0.80
CA GLU A 100 -17.19 0.37 -0.19
C GLU A 100 -18.42 -0.03 -1.03
N HIS A 101 -18.35 -1.18 -1.69
CA HIS A 101 -19.50 -1.77 -2.36
C HIS A 101 -20.24 -2.60 -1.30
N ASP A 102 -21.32 -2.09 -0.72
CA ASP A 102 -22.11 -2.87 0.24
C ASP A 102 -22.71 -4.09 -0.48
N ASN A 103 -21.94 -5.18 -0.55
CA ASN A 103 -22.23 -6.34 -1.38
C ASN A 103 -23.20 -7.31 -0.71
N LYS A 104 -23.87 -6.87 0.37
CA LYS A 104 -24.92 -7.62 1.04
C LYS A 104 -26.08 -6.67 1.38
N SER A 105 -27.11 -6.74 0.54
CA SER A 105 -28.53 -6.37 0.78
C SER A 105 -29.16 -5.20 0.01
N SER A 106 -28.67 -4.83 -1.19
CA SER A 106 -29.43 -3.91 -2.08
C SER A 106 -29.65 -4.43 -3.51
N TYR A 107 -29.33 -5.70 -3.79
CA TYR A 107 -29.78 -6.38 -5.01
C TYR A 107 -31.20 -6.94 -4.83
N ALA A 108 -32.14 -6.05 -4.53
CA ALA A 108 -33.57 -6.27 -4.68
C ALA A 108 -34.23 -4.89 -4.75
N ASN A 109 -34.70 -4.53 -5.94
CA ASN A 109 -35.38 -3.29 -6.33
C ASN A 109 -34.45 -2.19 -6.86
N GLY A 110 -34.54 -1.97 -8.17
CA GLY A 110 -33.77 -1.02 -8.99
C GLY A 110 -33.93 0.46 -8.64
N SER A 111 -33.58 0.86 -7.42
CA SER A 111 -33.20 2.23 -7.08
C SER A 111 -31.69 2.32 -7.17
N GLY A 112 -31.17 3.10 -8.12
CA GLY A 112 -29.74 3.35 -8.27
C GLY A 112 -29.19 4.06 -7.04
N ASN A 113 -28.58 3.32 -6.12
CA ASN A 113 -28.02 3.89 -4.91
C ASN A 113 -26.81 4.77 -5.28
N ASN A 114 -26.88 6.05 -4.91
CA ASN A 114 -25.75 6.97 -4.97
C ASN A 114 -24.89 6.77 -3.71
N VAL A 115 -23.57 6.88 -3.84
CA VAL A 115 -22.65 6.88 -2.70
C VAL A 115 -22.28 8.31 -2.35
N GLU A 116 -22.63 8.73 -1.13
CA GLU A 116 -22.33 10.07 -0.61
C GLU A 116 -20.97 10.06 0.11
N LEU A 117 -20.10 10.99 -0.28
CA LEU A 117 -18.84 11.28 0.39
C LEU A 117 -18.92 12.65 1.05
N LEU A 118 -18.56 12.71 2.33
CA LEU A 118 -18.60 13.93 3.14
C LEU A 118 -17.19 14.38 3.47
N LEU A 119 -16.77 15.53 2.95
CA LEU A 119 -15.46 16.12 3.24
C LEU A 119 -15.62 17.33 4.17
N PHE A 120 -15.11 17.19 5.38
CA PHE A 120 -15.01 18.25 6.37
C PHE A 120 -13.67 18.95 6.25
N VAL A 121 -13.67 20.28 6.24
CA VAL A 121 -12.46 21.11 6.20
C VAL A 121 -12.51 22.13 7.33
N SER A 122 -11.44 22.19 8.11
CA SER A 122 -11.32 23.10 9.26
C SER A 122 -9.87 23.51 9.49
N THR A 123 -9.68 24.65 10.14
CA THR A 123 -8.38 25.12 10.60
C THR A 123 -8.56 25.94 11.86
N CYS A 124 -7.52 26.03 12.70
CA CYS A 124 -7.47 26.97 13.81
C CYS A 124 -6.77 28.30 13.45
N ASN A 125 -6.42 28.50 12.17
CA ASN A 125 -5.82 29.76 11.72
C ASN A 125 -6.80 30.95 11.92
N PRO A 126 -6.40 32.04 12.59
CA PRO A 126 -7.23 33.24 12.70
C PRO A 126 -7.54 33.90 11.36
N SER A 127 -6.64 33.78 10.39
CA SER A 127 -6.79 34.35 9.05
C SER A 127 -7.43 33.33 8.09
N ASN A 128 -8.08 33.85 7.05
CA ASN A 128 -8.65 33.03 5.99
C ASN A 128 -7.54 32.32 5.22
N VAL A 129 -7.69 31.01 5.06
CA VAL A 129 -6.76 30.16 4.33
C VAL A 129 -7.44 29.53 3.13
N ASN A 130 -6.84 29.69 1.96
CA ASN A 130 -7.38 29.20 0.72
C ASN A 130 -6.97 27.74 0.46
N TYR A 131 -7.92 26.95 0.00
CA TYR A 131 -7.72 25.56 -0.39
C TYR A 131 -8.57 25.20 -1.61
N THR A 132 -8.12 24.21 -2.35
CA THR A 132 -8.80 23.64 -3.51
C THR A 132 -8.93 22.15 -3.33
N VAL A 133 -10.08 21.59 -3.72
CA VAL A 133 -10.32 20.15 -3.68
C VAL A 133 -10.74 19.70 -5.06
N LYS A 134 -10.09 18.66 -5.57
CA LYS A 134 -10.40 18.07 -6.86
C LYS A 134 -10.66 16.58 -6.70
N PHE A 135 -11.86 16.16 -7.09
CA PHE A 135 -12.22 14.76 -7.13
C PHE A 135 -12.02 14.23 -8.54
N THR A 136 -11.24 13.16 -8.69
CA THR A 136 -10.94 12.54 -9.98
C THR A 136 -11.28 11.05 -9.95
N LEU A 137 -11.98 10.58 -10.98
CA LEU A 137 -12.17 9.15 -11.20
C LEU A 137 -10.94 8.57 -11.89
N LYS A 138 -10.25 7.67 -11.18
CA LYS A 138 -9.19 6.87 -11.78
C LYS A 138 -9.78 5.58 -12.34
N HIS A 139 -9.62 5.41 -13.64
CA HIS A 139 -9.95 4.19 -14.37
C HIS A 139 -8.72 3.28 -14.42
N ASN A 140 -8.92 1.97 -14.66
CA ASN A 140 -7.85 1.00 -14.94
C ASN A 140 -6.80 0.87 -13.83
N ILE A 141 -7.28 0.54 -12.63
CA ILE A 141 -6.42 0.29 -11.46
C ILE A 141 -6.13 -1.21 -11.31
N ILE A 142 -6.74 -2.07 -12.12
CA ILE A 142 -6.56 -3.50 -12.02
C ILE A 142 -5.23 -3.88 -12.70
N ILE A 143 -4.37 -4.60 -11.98
CA ILE A 143 -3.15 -5.20 -12.53
C ILE A 143 -3.37 -6.72 -12.66
N GLY A 144 -3.08 -7.24 -13.84
CA GLY A 144 -3.17 -8.67 -14.15
C GLY A 144 -1.93 -9.47 -13.73
N LEU A 145 -2.04 -10.78 -13.85
CA LEU A 145 -0.93 -11.69 -13.63
C LEU A 145 0.10 -11.54 -14.75
N ASN A 146 1.38 -11.44 -14.40
CA ASN A 146 2.52 -11.21 -15.28
C ASN A 146 2.39 -9.93 -16.13
N GLU A 147 1.48 -9.04 -15.75
CA GLU A 147 1.39 -7.71 -16.34
C GLU A 147 2.44 -6.80 -15.72
N ASN A 148 3.09 -6.00 -16.55
CA ASN A 148 4.09 -5.03 -16.13
C ASN A 148 3.52 -3.63 -16.26
N SER A 149 3.38 -2.93 -15.14
CA SER A 149 3.15 -1.50 -15.15
C SER A 149 4.50 -0.79 -15.02
N ALA A 150 4.98 -0.23 -16.14
CA ALA A 150 6.29 0.41 -16.22
C ALA A 150 6.20 1.94 -16.13
N ASN A 151 7.26 2.55 -15.60
CA ASN A 151 7.48 4.00 -15.54
C ASN A 151 6.40 4.78 -14.79
N MET A 152 5.96 4.24 -13.66
CA MET A 152 4.99 4.90 -12.81
C MET A 152 5.66 5.94 -11.90
N TYR A 153 5.17 7.18 -11.93
CA TYR A 153 5.67 8.27 -11.09
C TYR A 153 4.94 8.28 -9.75
N VAL A 154 5.69 8.16 -8.66
CA VAL A 154 5.19 8.24 -7.27
C VAL A 154 5.87 9.41 -6.56
N ILE A 155 5.09 10.18 -5.80
CA ILE A 155 5.52 11.40 -5.11
C ILE A 155 5.13 11.24 -3.62
N PRO A 156 5.83 11.84 -2.64
CA PRO A 156 5.52 11.69 -1.21
C PRO A 156 4.08 12.03 -0.85
N THR A 157 3.48 12.92 -1.62
CA THR A 157 2.12 13.40 -1.42
C THR A 157 1.07 12.49 -2.05
N THR A 158 1.47 11.55 -2.92
CA THR A 158 0.56 10.70 -3.68
C THR A 158 0.56 9.26 -3.16
N LEU A 159 -0.63 8.77 -2.83
CA LEU A 159 -0.91 7.35 -2.60
C LEU A 159 -1.40 6.74 -3.91
N TYR A 160 -0.47 6.16 -4.66
CA TYR A 160 -0.81 5.38 -5.85
C TYR A 160 -1.11 3.94 -5.49
N HIS A 161 -2.11 3.35 -6.16
CA HIS A 161 -2.51 1.99 -5.90
C HIS A 161 -2.87 1.20 -7.16
N PHE A 162 -2.61 -0.10 -7.12
CA PHE A 162 -3.19 -1.10 -8.04
C PHE A 162 -4.09 -2.04 -7.26
N ARG A 163 -5.13 -2.55 -7.90
CA ARG A 163 -5.96 -3.66 -7.41
C ARG A 163 -5.54 -4.94 -8.11
N PHE A 164 -5.30 -5.99 -7.34
CA PHE A 164 -5.07 -7.31 -7.88
C PHE A 164 -6.18 -8.25 -7.42
N ASN A 165 -6.73 -9.01 -8.37
CA ASN A 165 -7.69 -10.08 -8.09
C ASN A 165 -7.05 -11.41 -8.50
N PHE A 166 -7.13 -12.43 -7.63
CA PHE A 166 -6.56 -13.73 -7.92
C PHE A 166 -7.30 -14.42 -9.08
N PRO A 167 -6.61 -14.77 -10.19
CA PRO A 167 -7.22 -15.56 -11.25
C PRO A 167 -7.48 -17.01 -10.79
N TYR A 168 -8.26 -17.75 -11.57
CA TYR A 168 -8.56 -19.15 -11.27
C TYR A 168 -7.27 -19.99 -11.23
N GLY A 169 -7.15 -20.86 -10.22
CA GLY A 169 -5.99 -21.76 -10.07
C GLY A 169 -4.71 -21.12 -9.52
N VAL A 170 -4.72 -19.84 -9.15
CA VAL A 170 -3.59 -19.14 -8.51
C VAL A 170 -3.93 -18.82 -7.06
N ASP A 171 -3.21 -19.46 -6.15
CA ASP A 171 -3.40 -19.27 -4.70
C ASP A 171 -2.32 -18.41 -4.07
N ARG A 172 -1.26 -18.10 -4.82
CA ARG A 172 -0.09 -17.37 -4.32
C ARG A 172 0.46 -16.48 -5.43
N VAL A 173 0.88 -15.28 -5.08
CA VAL A 173 1.52 -14.35 -6.01
C VAL A 173 2.71 -13.66 -5.37
N ILE A 174 3.62 -13.17 -6.20
CA ILE A 174 4.74 -12.34 -5.81
C ILE A 174 4.58 -10.98 -6.46
N VAL A 175 4.44 -9.94 -5.65
CA VAL A 175 4.46 -8.55 -6.09
C VAL A 175 5.91 -8.09 -6.10
N GLU A 176 6.44 -7.84 -7.28
CA GLU A 176 7.77 -7.31 -7.49
C GLU A 176 7.69 -5.85 -7.90
N VAL A 177 8.46 -5.01 -7.21
CA VAL A 177 8.55 -3.58 -7.49
C VAL A 177 10.03 -3.24 -7.67
N GLN A 178 10.37 -2.58 -8.78
CA GLN A 178 11.72 -2.19 -9.12
C GLN A 178 11.80 -0.69 -9.43
N SER A 179 12.94 -0.08 -9.15
CA SER A 179 13.23 1.33 -9.41
C SER A 179 14.74 1.50 -9.55
N GLU A 180 15.16 2.35 -10.49
CA GLU A 180 16.56 2.77 -10.62
C GLU A 180 16.92 3.87 -9.62
N ASP A 181 15.92 4.59 -9.11
CA ASP A 181 16.09 5.70 -8.17
C ASP A 181 16.51 5.21 -6.77
N GLN A 182 17.21 6.08 -6.03
CA GLN A 182 17.61 5.79 -4.63
C GLN A 182 16.61 6.30 -3.58
N VAL A 183 15.57 7.01 -4.01
CA VAL A 183 14.56 7.60 -3.12
C VAL A 183 13.84 6.49 -2.36
N CYS A 184 13.78 6.59 -1.03
CA CYS A 184 13.13 5.61 -0.18
C CYS A 184 11.61 5.63 -0.35
N MET A 185 11.01 4.45 -0.45
CA MET A 185 9.58 4.28 -0.62
C MET A 185 9.10 3.03 0.11
N THR A 186 7.91 3.07 0.70
CA THR A 186 7.23 1.91 1.26
C THR A 186 6.25 1.34 0.23
N VAL A 187 6.31 0.03 0.03
CA VAL A 187 5.29 -0.75 -0.69
C VAL A 187 4.42 -1.44 0.35
N ALA A 188 3.10 -1.30 0.24
CA ALA A 188 2.14 -1.89 1.15
C ALA A 188 1.09 -2.71 0.39
N ILE A 189 0.83 -3.93 0.84
CA ILE A 189 -0.31 -4.72 0.43
C ILE A 189 -1.42 -4.51 1.45
N GLN A 190 -2.60 -4.14 0.99
CA GLN A 190 -3.75 -3.81 1.84
C GLN A 190 -4.99 -4.61 1.42
N CYS A 191 -5.79 -5.02 2.40
CA CYS A 191 -7.06 -5.69 2.12
C CYS A 191 -8.04 -4.74 1.40
N PRO A 192 -8.88 -5.26 0.49
CA PRO A 192 -9.91 -4.46 -0.18
C PRO A 192 -11.10 -4.18 0.74
N TRP A 193 -11.31 -5.02 1.76
CA TRP A 193 -12.31 -4.86 2.81
C TRP A 193 -11.61 -4.79 4.14
N CYS A 194 -11.48 -3.59 4.66
CA CYS A 194 -10.94 -3.37 5.99
C CYS A 194 -12.13 -3.45 6.92
N ARG A 195 -12.58 -4.68 7.20
CA ARG A 195 -13.68 -4.92 8.12
C ARG A 195 -13.36 -4.17 9.40
N LEU A 196 -14.21 -3.20 9.75
CA LEU A 196 -14.16 -2.54 11.05
C LEU A 196 -14.09 -3.66 12.08
N LEU A 197 -12.95 -3.75 12.76
CA LEU A 197 -12.88 -4.58 13.93
C LEU A 197 -13.91 -4.02 14.90
N ASN A 198 -14.75 -4.94 15.36
CA ASN A 198 -15.51 -4.85 16.60
C ASN A 198 -14.75 -4.01 17.64
N GLU A 199 -15.47 -3.13 18.33
CA GLU A 199 -14.97 -2.06 19.22
C GLU A 199 -13.93 -2.52 20.26
N ASN A 200 -13.85 -3.83 20.51
CA ASN A 200 -12.97 -4.47 21.48
C ASN A 200 -11.52 -4.64 20.98
N SER A 201 -11.22 -4.38 19.70
CA SER A 201 -9.86 -4.52 19.12
C SER A 201 -9.12 -3.19 18.95
N LEU A 202 -9.76 -2.06 19.30
CA LEU A 202 -9.30 -0.69 19.03
C LEU A 202 -8.10 -0.21 19.89
N SER A 203 -7.50 -1.06 20.71
CA SER A 203 -6.45 -0.63 21.64
C SER A 203 -5.04 -0.62 21.05
N HIS A 204 -4.83 -1.16 19.85
CA HIS A 204 -3.51 -1.13 19.22
C HIS A 204 -3.59 -0.53 17.81
N ARG A 205 -2.66 0.38 17.50
CA ARG A 205 -2.39 0.89 16.15
C ARG A 205 -1.06 0.34 15.68
N ASP A 206 -0.95 0.04 14.39
CA ASP A 206 0.33 -0.34 13.78
C ASP A 206 1.23 0.88 13.49
N GLN A 207 2.44 0.65 12.95
CA GLN A 207 3.43 1.70 12.64
C GLN A 207 2.96 2.73 11.58
N LEU A 208 1.79 2.54 10.96
CA LEU A 208 1.15 3.49 10.05
C LEU A 208 -0.13 4.12 10.63
N GLY A 209 -0.46 3.82 11.89
CA GLY A 209 -1.64 4.34 12.56
C GLY A 209 -2.94 3.60 12.20
N MET A 210 -2.86 2.46 11.52
CA MET A 210 -4.03 1.65 11.16
C MET A 210 -4.49 0.78 12.35
N PRO A 211 -5.81 0.50 12.48
CA PRO A 211 -6.35 -0.31 13.58
C PRO A 211 -5.82 -1.76 13.57
N VAL A 212 -5.51 -2.32 14.73
CA VAL A 212 -5.01 -3.70 14.86
C VAL A 212 -6.06 -4.72 14.46
N GLY A 213 -5.73 -5.46 13.39
CA GLY A 213 -6.57 -6.42 12.68
C GLY A 213 -6.70 -6.10 11.18
N PHE A 214 -6.16 -4.96 10.75
CA PHE A 214 -5.83 -4.71 9.36
C PHE A 214 -4.65 -5.60 8.94
N LYS A 215 -4.88 -6.59 8.08
CA LYS A 215 -3.80 -7.42 7.55
C LYS A 215 -3.12 -6.66 6.42
N SER A 216 -1.92 -6.14 6.68
CA SER A 216 -1.09 -5.51 5.67
C SER A 216 0.32 -6.08 5.67
N ILE A 217 0.88 -6.25 4.47
CA ILE A 217 2.28 -6.63 4.29
C ILE A 217 3.02 -5.38 3.80
N LEU A 218 4.09 -4.99 4.50
CA LEU A 218 4.81 -3.75 4.24
C LEU A 218 6.27 -4.05 3.99
N GLN A 219 6.86 -3.37 3.02
CA GLN A 219 8.29 -3.43 2.76
C GLN A 219 8.81 -2.07 2.30
N ASP A 220 9.83 -1.57 2.98
CA ASP A 220 10.57 -0.39 2.55
C ASP A 220 11.61 -0.76 1.48
N MET A 221 11.75 0.08 0.46
CA MET A 221 12.67 -0.12 -0.64
C MET A 221 13.33 1.18 -1.14
N SER A 222 14.62 1.09 -1.41
CA SER A 222 15.32 2.03 -2.30
C SER A 222 15.21 1.57 -3.75
N LYS A 223 15.75 0.39 -4.10
CA LYS A 223 15.69 -0.12 -5.49
C LYS A 223 14.63 -1.18 -5.76
N LYS A 224 14.44 -2.12 -4.83
CA LYS A 224 13.61 -3.31 -5.09
C LYS A 224 12.82 -3.73 -3.84
N ALA A 225 11.56 -4.11 -4.04
CA ALA A 225 10.72 -4.81 -3.07
C ALA A 225 10.14 -6.07 -3.70
N VAL A 226 9.98 -7.11 -2.89
CA VAL A 226 9.41 -8.40 -3.32
C VAL A 226 8.53 -8.91 -2.19
N LEU A 227 7.22 -8.78 -2.37
CA LEU A 227 6.23 -9.17 -1.36
C LEU A 227 5.49 -10.41 -1.83
N ARG A 228 5.49 -11.46 -1.00
CA ARG A 228 4.72 -12.68 -1.24
C ARG A 228 3.32 -12.52 -0.66
N VAL A 229 2.30 -12.88 -1.43
CA VAL A 229 0.89 -12.77 -1.04
C VAL A 229 0.19 -14.08 -1.27
N ASP A 230 -0.44 -14.59 -0.22
CA ASP A 230 -1.25 -15.81 -0.29
C ASP A 230 -2.73 -15.45 -0.35
N LYS A 231 -3.49 -16.14 -1.20
CA LYS A 231 -4.93 -15.95 -1.39
C LYS A 231 -5.74 -16.22 -0.12
N THR A 232 -5.24 -17.09 0.76
CA THR A 232 -5.84 -17.34 2.08
C THR A 232 -5.89 -16.09 2.95
N ASP A 233 -4.94 -15.18 2.74
CA ASP A 233 -4.80 -13.94 3.51
C ASP A 233 -5.59 -12.78 2.88
N PHE A 234 -5.85 -12.86 1.57
CA PHE A 234 -6.46 -11.82 0.75
C PHE A 234 -7.45 -12.42 -0.26
N SER A 235 -8.48 -13.13 0.24
CA SER A 235 -9.39 -13.95 -0.59
C SER A 235 -10.12 -13.16 -1.69
N GLU A 236 -10.45 -11.90 -1.39
CA GLU A 236 -11.16 -10.97 -2.28
C GLU A 236 -10.21 -10.13 -3.17
N GLY A 237 -8.93 -10.50 -3.23
CA GLY A 237 -7.87 -9.70 -3.82
C GLY A 237 -7.26 -8.72 -2.81
N PHE A 238 -6.42 -7.81 -3.31
CA PHE A 238 -5.71 -6.82 -2.49
C PHE A 238 -5.37 -5.56 -3.28
N PHE A 239 -5.05 -4.50 -2.56
CA PHE A 239 -4.47 -3.28 -3.10
C PHE A 239 -2.97 -3.26 -2.87
N ILE A 240 -2.20 -2.87 -3.88
CA ILE A 240 -0.77 -2.55 -3.78
C ILE A 240 -0.69 -1.05 -3.68
N VAL A 241 -0.12 -0.51 -2.61
CA VAL A 241 -0.04 0.92 -2.33
C VAL A 241 1.42 1.35 -2.25
N PHE A 242 1.75 2.47 -2.89
CA PHE A 242 3.09 3.04 -2.93
C PHE A 242 3.13 4.36 -2.17
N MET A 243 4.12 4.51 -1.28
CA MET A 243 4.29 5.70 -0.46
C MET A 243 5.76 6.12 -0.46
N VAL A 244 6.09 7.21 -1.17
CA VAL A 244 7.45 7.75 -1.10
C VAL A 244 7.67 8.38 0.28
N GLN A 245 8.77 8.02 0.91
CA GLN A 245 9.11 8.51 2.24
C GLN A 245 9.69 9.93 2.14
N PRO A 246 9.40 10.80 3.13
CA PRO A 246 9.92 12.17 3.15
C PRO A 246 11.45 12.22 3.29
N ASN A 247 12.03 11.18 3.89
CA ASN A 247 13.48 11.00 4.00
C ASN A 247 13.87 9.53 3.82
N ASP A 248 15.16 9.28 3.61
CA ASP A 248 15.69 7.95 3.29
C ASP A 248 16.04 7.09 4.51
N ARG A 249 15.67 7.54 5.72
CA ARG A 249 16.03 6.87 6.98
C ARG A 249 15.46 5.46 7.08
N ARG A 250 14.22 5.25 6.63
CA ARG A 250 13.55 3.93 6.66
C ARG A 250 14.25 2.88 5.81
N CYS A 251 14.87 3.29 4.70
CA CYS A 251 15.63 2.41 3.84
C CYS A 251 17.09 2.22 4.31
N GLY A 252 17.43 2.66 5.53
CA GLY A 252 18.76 2.52 6.11
C GLY A 252 19.77 3.58 5.66
N TRP A 253 19.38 4.56 4.83
CA TRP A 253 20.25 5.68 4.47
C TRP A 253 20.22 6.75 5.55
N SER A 254 20.82 6.44 6.70
CA SER A 254 21.30 7.50 7.57
C SER A 254 22.52 8.10 6.88
N LYS A 255 22.47 9.40 6.54
CA LYS A 255 23.72 10.11 6.27
C LYS A 255 24.51 10.08 7.58
N ASN A 256 25.39 9.09 7.73
CA ASN A 256 26.62 9.31 8.47
C ASN A 256 27.41 10.33 7.65
N VAL A 257 27.01 11.61 7.71
CA VAL A 257 27.92 12.71 7.46
C VAL A 257 28.89 12.65 8.64
N THR A 258 29.84 11.73 8.56
CA THR A 258 31.12 11.91 9.22
C THR A 258 31.67 13.21 8.66
N GLU A 259 31.48 14.30 9.39
CA GLU A 259 32.54 15.05 10.08
C GLU A 259 33.97 14.92 9.53
N LYS A 260 34.15 14.78 8.22
CA LYS A 260 35.45 14.62 7.53
C LYS A 260 35.62 15.51 6.31
N SER A 261 34.79 16.53 6.16
CA SER A 261 35.11 17.64 5.29
C SER A 261 34.88 18.92 6.07
N GLY A 262 35.97 19.54 6.53
CA GLY A 262 35.99 20.86 7.18
C GLY A 262 35.66 21.99 6.22
N ILE A 263 34.67 21.78 5.36
CA ILE A 263 34.07 22.80 4.52
C ILE A 263 32.89 23.33 5.32
N PRO A 264 32.83 24.62 5.67
CA PRO A 264 31.64 25.18 6.28
C PRO A 264 30.52 25.02 5.24
N LEU A 265 29.62 24.08 5.50
CA LEU A 265 28.40 23.90 4.73
C LEU A 265 27.54 25.13 5.01
N GLN A 266 27.81 26.23 4.31
CA GLN A 266 26.74 27.15 3.95
C GLN A 266 25.68 26.27 3.31
N ALA A 267 24.56 26.14 4.01
CA ALA A 267 23.38 25.44 3.54
C ALA A 267 22.97 26.10 2.22
N VAL A 268 23.50 25.58 1.11
CA VAL A 268 22.96 25.82 -0.21
C VAL A 268 21.56 25.24 -0.13
N ARG A 269 20.59 26.13 0.12
CA ARG A 269 19.16 25.88 -0.04
C ARG A 269 18.92 25.65 -1.52
N LEU A 270 19.34 24.49 -2.01
CA LEU A 270 18.75 23.93 -3.21
C LEU A 270 17.26 23.75 -2.87
N PRO A 271 16.32 24.17 -3.74
CA PRO A 271 14.94 23.72 -3.64
C PRO A 271 15.02 22.21 -3.46
N GLU A 272 14.45 21.66 -2.38
CA GLU A 272 14.42 20.21 -2.20
C GLU A 272 13.93 19.63 -3.53
N PRO A 273 14.76 18.81 -4.23
CA PRO A 273 14.34 18.28 -5.51
C PRO A 273 13.03 17.54 -5.24
N THR A 274 12.01 17.81 -6.06
CA THR A 274 10.74 17.10 -6.01
C THR A 274 11.07 15.61 -5.90
N ARG A 275 10.87 15.03 -4.71
CA ARG A 275 11.25 13.64 -4.41
C ARG A 275 10.30 12.77 -5.22
N ILE A 276 10.67 12.44 -6.44
CA ILE A 276 9.89 11.62 -7.35
C ILE A 276 10.59 10.29 -7.45
N LYS A 277 9.81 9.22 -7.50
CA LYS A 277 10.32 7.88 -7.72
C LYS A 277 9.60 7.25 -8.91
N ILE A 278 10.38 6.76 -9.85
CA ILE A 278 9.88 6.02 -11.01
C ILE A 278 9.97 4.53 -10.70
N ILE A 279 8.83 3.84 -10.75
CA ILE A 279 8.75 2.43 -10.40
C ILE A 279 8.17 1.58 -11.54
N ASN A 280 8.60 0.32 -11.57
CA ASN A 280 8.05 -0.74 -12.39
C ASN A 280 7.45 -1.80 -11.46
N VAL A 281 6.21 -2.20 -11.72
CA VAL A 281 5.44 -3.13 -10.87
C VAL A 281 5.02 -4.33 -11.69
N THR A 282 5.33 -5.52 -11.20
CA THR A 282 4.93 -6.79 -11.80
C THR A 282 4.35 -7.72 -10.74
N VAL A 283 3.28 -8.44 -11.09
CA VAL A 283 2.67 -9.45 -10.20
C VAL A 283 2.84 -10.82 -10.82
N HIS A 284 3.74 -11.63 -10.26
CA HIS A 284 4.02 -12.97 -10.75
C HIS A 284 3.12 -14.00 -10.06
N GLY A 285 2.58 -14.93 -10.85
CA GLY A 285 1.87 -16.08 -10.30
C GLY A 285 2.82 -17.11 -9.71
N VAL A 286 2.50 -17.61 -8.52
CA VAL A 286 3.17 -18.79 -7.94
C VAL A 286 2.21 -19.96 -8.05
N LEU A 287 2.73 -21.10 -8.49
CA LEU A 287 1.94 -22.32 -8.66
C LEU A 287 1.30 -22.75 -7.32
N SER A 288 0.06 -23.23 -7.37
CA SER A 288 -0.64 -23.77 -6.21
C SER A 288 0.08 -25.01 -5.65
N THR A 289 -0.02 -25.21 -4.33
CA THR A 289 0.55 -26.36 -3.61
C THR A 289 0.11 -27.72 -4.18
N SER A 290 -1.08 -27.81 -4.77
CA SER A 290 -1.55 -29.04 -5.42
C SER A 290 -0.60 -29.49 -6.55
N ASN A 291 -0.04 -28.54 -7.30
CA ASN A 291 0.84 -28.84 -8.43
C ASN A 291 2.26 -29.24 -7.98
N TYR A 292 2.61 -29.04 -6.71
CA TYR A 292 3.89 -29.48 -6.14
C TYR A 292 3.87 -30.91 -5.61
N THR A 293 2.69 -31.53 -5.47
CA THR A 293 2.57 -32.91 -4.97
C THR A 293 3.25 -33.92 -5.90
N MET A 294 3.03 -33.83 -7.21
CA MET A 294 3.64 -34.73 -8.20
C MET A 294 5.17 -34.58 -8.27
N PRO A 295 5.75 -33.37 -8.39
CA PRO A 295 7.20 -33.18 -8.36
C PRO A 295 7.86 -33.58 -7.02
N LEU A 296 7.14 -33.58 -5.90
CA LEU A 296 7.68 -34.07 -4.62
C LEU A 296 7.65 -35.59 -4.51
N LEU A 297 6.53 -36.22 -4.90
CA LEU A 297 6.33 -37.66 -4.72
C LEU A 297 7.15 -38.50 -5.69
N PHE A 298 7.37 -38.01 -6.91
CA PHE A 298 8.13 -38.74 -7.92
C PHE A 298 9.59 -39.03 -7.52
N PRO A 299 10.41 -38.06 -7.08
CA PRO A 299 11.77 -38.33 -6.63
C PRO A 299 11.80 -39.15 -5.33
N LEU A 300 10.84 -38.95 -4.42
CA LEU A 300 10.73 -39.76 -3.20
C LEU A 300 10.46 -41.24 -3.52
N ALA A 301 9.49 -41.52 -4.40
CA ALA A 301 9.18 -42.87 -4.84
C ALA A 301 10.37 -43.52 -5.56
N TYR A 302 11.06 -42.75 -6.43
CA TYR A 302 12.26 -43.22 -7.12
C TYR A 302 13.38 -43.63 -6.15
N VAL A 303 13.65 -42.83 -5.11
CA VAL A 303 14.64 -43.16 -4.08
C VAL A 303 14.23 -44.40 -3.29
N ILE A 304 12.94 -44.54 -2.93
CA ILE A 304 12.44 -45.72 -2.22
C ILE A 304 12.64 -46.98 -3.06
N VAL A 305 12.35 -46.93 -4.36
CA VAL A 305 12.55 -48.07 -5.27
C VAL A 305 14.03 -48.49 -5.30
N ILE A 306 14.96 -47.54 -5.38
CA ILE A 306 16.40 -47.84 -5.33
C ILE A 306 16.79 -48.50 -4.00
N ILE A 307 16.26 -48.01 -2.87
CA ILE A 307 16.52 -48.61 -1.56
C ILE A 307 15.99 -50.05 -1.48
N VAL A 308 14.79 -50.31 -2.00
CA VAL A 308 14.20 -51.66 -2.03
C VAL A 308 15.04 -52.60 -2.90
N ILE A 309 15.47 -52.15 -4.08
CA ILE A 309 16.29 -52.97 -4.99
C ILE A 309 17.66 -53.26 -4.34
N THR A 310 18.32 -52.26 -3.77
CA THR A 310 19.64 -52.43 -3.14
C THR A 310 19.60 -53.33 -1.90
N THR A 311 18.55 -53.23 -1.09
CA THR A 311 18.36 -54.12 0.07
C THR A 311 18.03 -55.55 -0.35
N ALA A 312 17.22 -55.74 -1.39
CA ALA A 312 16.92 -57.07 -1.94
C ALA A 312 18.16 -57.74 -2.56
N THR A 313 18.96 -57.01 -3.34
CA THR A 313 20.21 -57.55 -3.91
C THR A 313 21.24 -57.86 -2.83
N TYR A 314 21.36 -57.03 -1.79
CA TYR A 314 22.22 -57.31 -0.65
C TYR A 314 21.76 -58.53 0.17
N GLY A 315 20.44 -58.65 0.41
CA GLY A 315 19.85 -59.77 1.13
C GLY A 315 20.03 -61.09 0.38
N THR A 316 19.77 -61.11 -0.92
CA THR A 316 19.98 -62.30 -1.77
C THR A 316 21.44 -62.71 -1.85
N PHE A 317 22.38 -61.76 -1.95
CA PHE A 317 23.81 -62.05 -1.94
C PHE A 317 24.25 -62.69 -0.61
N ASN A 318 23.82 -62.12 0.53
CA ASN A 318 24.10 -62.70 1.84
C ASN A 318 23.47 -64.08 2.01
N TYR A 319 22.24 -64.28 1.55
CA TYR A 319 21.56 -65.56 1.60
C TYR A 319 22.32 -66.65 0.81
N VAL A 320 22.77 -66.32 -0.41
CA VAL A 320 23.57 -67.24 -1.23
C VAL A 320 24.92 -67.52 -0.58
N SER A 321 25.61 -66.50 -0.07
CA SER A 321 26.92 -66.65 0.60
C SER A 321 26.86 -67.52 1.85
N VAL A 322 25.81 -67.40 2.66
CA VAL A 322 25.59 -68.26 3.83
C VAL A 322 25.25 -69.69 3.40
N ARG A 323 24.44 -69.85 2.34
CA ARG A 323 24.05 -71.17 1.84
C ARG A 323 25.23 -71.93 1.23
N THR A 324 26.10 -71.27 0.47
CA THR A 324 27.33 -71.91 -0.05
C THR A 324 28.27 -72.31 1.09
N LYS A 325 28.47 -71.45 2.10
CA LYS A 325 29.26 -71.81 3.29
C LYS A 325 28.69 -73.00 4.08
N MET A 326 27.37 -73.17 4.12
CA MET A 326 26.75 -74.35 4.77
C MET A 326 26.84 -75.63 3.95
N LEU A 327 26.94 -75.54 2.61
CA LEU A 327 27.11 -76.71 1.74
C LEU A 327 28.55 -77.26 1.82
N ASP A 328 29.56 -76.40 1.94
CA ASP A 328 30.96 -76.82 2.12
C ASP A 328 31.21 -77.51 3.48
N PHE A 329 30.38 -77.29 4.50
CA PHE A 329 30.50 -77.93 5.81
C PHE A 329 29.89 -79.34 5.88
N ARG A 330 29.28 -79.82 4.79
CA ARG A 330 28.54 -81.10 4.72
C ARG A 330 29.25 -82.18 3.88
N ILE A 331 30.51 -81.97 3.52
CA ILE A 331 31.41 -82.92 2.85
C ILE A 331 32.52 -83.29 3.82
#